data_AF-A0A9E3CYK1-F1
#
_entry.id   AF-A0A9E3CYK1-F1
#
_cell.length_a   1.000
_cell.length_b   1.000
_cell.length_c   1.000
_cell.angle_alpha   90.00
_cell.angle_beta   90.00
_cell.angle_gamma   90.00
#
_symmetry.space_group_name_H-M   'P 1'
#
loop_
_entity.id
_entity.type
_entity.pdbx_description
1 polymer ?
#
loop_
_entity_poly.entity_id
_entity_poly.type
_entity_poly.pdbx_seq_one_letter_code
_entity_poly.pdbx_strand_id
1 'polypeptide(L)'
;MKGELRDLPEGWYPASEQDESRLADELRRELTPGHLLYGRPVRVIAHRNGATDDILVAHRDQPGRFTVVHLTWRGGPEINQAHPSVECDGDYAAFLEYEARWSARE
;
A
#
# COMPACT_ATOMS: atom_id res chain seq x y z
N MET A 1 -9.16 2.77 -15.91
CA MET A 1 -8.06 3.35 -15.11
C MET A 1 -6.74 2.81 -15.64
N LYS A 2 -6.09 3.54 -16.57
CA LYS A 2 -4.77 3.18 -17.17
C LYS A 2 -3.82 4.38 -17.24
N GLY A 3 -4.20 5.51 -16.64
CA GLY A 3 -3.50 6.79 -16.75
C GLY A 3 -2.71 7.22 -15.50
N GLU A 4 -3.10 6.78 -14.31
CA GLU A 4 -2.55 7.30 -13.03
C GLU A 4 -1.25 6.61 -12.57
N LEU A 5 -0.89 5.47 -13.14
CA LEU A 5 0.32 4.71 -12.78
C LEU A 5 1.56 5.09 -13.61
N ARG A 6 1.50 6.15 -14.41
CA ARG A 6 2.58 6.46 -15.38
C ARG A 6 3.81 7.11 -14.75
N ASP A 7 3.67 7.69 -13.55
CA ASP A 7 4.75 8.38 -12.85
C ASP A 7 4.72 7.98 -11.37
N LEU A 8 5.30 6.80 -11.07
CA LEU A 8 5.59 6.41 -9.69
C LEU A 8 6.87 7.13 -9.22
N PRO A 9 6.95 7.54 -7.95
CA PRO A 9 8.18 8.08 -7.37
C PRO A 9 9.36 7.10 -7.48
N GLU A 10 10.58 7.61 -7.39
CA GLU A 10 11.79 6.78 -7.39
C GLU A 10 11.72 5.70 -6.29
N GLY A 11 12.15 4.48 -6.63
CA GLY A 11 12.11 3.34 -5.71
C GLY A 11 10.76 2.61 -5.63
N TRP A 12 9.71 3.14 -6.26
CA TRP A 12 8.43 2.47 -6.43
C TRP A 12 8.31 1.80 -7.79
N TYR A 13 7.77 0.58 -7.77
CA TYR A 13 7.62 -0.25 -8.95
C TYR A 13 6.17 -0.68 -9.11
N PRO A 14 5.63 -0.66 -10.33
CA PRO A 14 4.28 -1.15 -10.58
C PRO A 14 4.21 -2.64 -10.23
N ALA A 15 3.16 -3.04 -9.51
CA ALA A 15 2.98 -4.45 -9.18
C ALA A 15 2.70 -5.25 -10.44
N SER A 16 3.45 -6.33 -10.66
CA SER A 16 3.07 -7.36 -11.63
C SER A 16 1.80 -8.08 -11.18
N GLU A 17 1.17 -8.87 -12.04
CA GLU A 17 0.01 -9.69 -11.63
C GLU A 17 0.37 -10.67 -10.50
N GLN A 18 1.61 -11.17 -10.50
CA GLN A 18 2.12 -12.06 -9.46
C GLN A 18 2.34 -11.32 -8.14
N ASP A 19 2.94 -10.13 -8.20
CA ASP A 19 3.14 -9.29 -7.01
C ASP A 19 1.82 -8.81 -6.42
N GLU A 20 0.88 -8.39 -7.27
CA GLU A 20 -0.46 -7.99 -6.85
C GLU A 20 -1.13 -9.10 -6.03
N SER A 21 -1.15 -10.33 -6.56
CA SER A 21 -1.77 -11.46 -5.87
C SER A 21 -1.03 -11.80 -4.57
N ARG A 22 0.31 -11.90 -4.63
CA ARG A 22 1.13 -12.32 -3.48
C ARG A 22 1.05 -11.31 -2.33
N LEU A 23 1.16 -10.02 -2.63
CA LEU A 23 1.14 -8.95 -1.64
C LEU A 23 -0.28 -8.72 -1.10
N ALA A 24 -1.32 -8.84 -1.94
CA ALA A 24 -2.70 -8.77 -1.47
C ALA A 24 -3.04 -9.93 -0.52
N ASP A 25 -2.51 -11.13 -0.79
CA ASP A 25 -2.67 -12.27 0.10
C ASP A 25 -1.95 -12.08 1.43
N GLU A 26 -0.73 -11.53 1.42
CA GLU A 26 -0.03 -11.21 2.67
C GLU A 26 -0.79 -10.15 3.47
N LEU A 27 -1.13 -9.02 2.84
CA LEU A 27 -1.93 -7.97 3.47
C LEU A 27 -3.17 -8.58 4.14
N ARG A 28 -3.98 -9.33 3.40
CA ARG A 28 -5.20 -9.96 3.91
C ARG A 28 -4.96 -10.90 5.09
N ARG A 29 -3.82 -11.60 5.14
CA ARG A 29 -3.47 -12.49 6.26
C ARG A 29 -3.16 -11.68 7.51
N GLU A 30 -2.49 -10.54 7.38
CA GLU A 30 -2.11 -9.68 8.50
C GLU A 30 -3.27 -8.86 9.05
N LEU A 31 -4.24 -8.50 8.21
CA LEU A 31 -5.37 -7.67 8.63
C LEU A 31 -6.20 -8.32 9.76
N THR A 32 -6.42 -7.55 10.82
CA THR A 32 -7.28 -7.90 11.95
C THR A 32 -8.51 -6.98 12.02
N PRO A 33 -9.66 -7.41 12.58
CA PRO A 33 -10.82 -6.53 12.73
C PRO A 33 -10.46 -5.20 13.41
N GLY A 34 -10.97 -4.11 12.86
CA GLY A 34 -10.67 -2.75 13.32
C GLY A 34 -9.55 -2.05 12.55
N HIS A 35 -8.74 -2.78 11.78
CA HIS A 35 -7.78 -2.17 10.86
C HIS A 35 -8.50 -1.43 9.71
N LEU A 36 -7.96 -0.29 9.25
CA LEU A 36 -8.55 0.58 8.22
C LEU A 36 -9.00 -0.19 6.97
N LEU A 37 -8.15 -1.11 6.52
CA LEU A 37 -8.36 -1.92 5.31
C LEU A 37 -9.09 -3.24 5.56
N TYR A 38 -9.45 -3.58 6.81
CA TYR A 38 -10.09 -4.85 7.12
C TYR A 38 -11.42 -5.00 6.38
N GLY A 39 -11.54 -6.05 5.57
CA GLY A 39 -12.73 -6.32 4.75
C GLY A 39 -12.94 -5.35 3.58
N ARG A 40 -11.98 -4.47 3.27
CA ARG A 40 -12.10 -3.51 2.17
C ARG A 40 -11.64 -4.12 0.84
N PRO A 41 -12.36 -3.86 -0.26
CA PRO A 41 -11.98 -4.35 -1.57
C PRO A 41 -10.86 -3.47 -2.15
N VAL A 42 -9.61 -3.85 -1.91
CA VAL A 42 -8.43 -3.12 -2.42
C VAL A 42 -7.68 -3.91 -3.49
N ARG A 43 -6.83 -3.22 -4.24
CA ARG A 43 -5.89 -3.80 -5.21
C ARG A 43 -4.50 -3.25 -4.94
N VAL A 44 -3.49 -4.11 -4.85
CA VAL A 44 -2.08 -3.66 -4.83
C VAL A 44 -1.69 -3.20 -6.22
N ILE A 45 -1.18 -1.97 -6.33
CA ILE A 45 -0.86 -1.35 -7.62
C ILE A 45 0.62 -1.03 -7.78
N ALA A 46 1.34 -0.88 -6.68
CA ALA A 46 2.79 -0.69 -6.66
C ALA A 46 3.36 -1.18 -5.33
N HIS A 47 4.67 -1.40 -5.30
CA HIS A 47 5.42 -1.72 -4.09
C HIS A 47 6.78 -1.03 -4.13
N ARG A 48 7.36 -0.82 -2.96
CA ARG A 48 8.74 -0.33 -2.84
C ARG A 48 9.72 -1.49 -3.05
N ASN A 49 10.89 -1.22 -3.62
CA ASN A 49 11.93 -2.23 -3.78
C ASN A 49 12.99 -2.11 -2.68
N GLY A 50 13.23 -3.19 -1.95
CA GLY A 50 14.48 -3.46 -1.23
C GLY A 50 14.82 -2.58 -0.02
N ALA A 51 14.07 -1.51 0.24
CA ALA A 51 14.30 -0.60 1.38
C ALA A 51 13.27 -0.75 2.50
N THR A 52 12.00 -0.96 2.14
CA THR A 52 10.88 -1.12 3.06
C THR A 52 9.86 -2.09 2.48
N ASP A 53 9.09 -2.71 3.37
CA ASP A 53 7.98 -3.61 3.03
C ASP A 53 6.68 -2.84 2.69
N ASP A 54 6.83 -1.65 2.07
CA ASP A 54 5.72 -0.77 1.74
C ASP A 54 5.05 -1.15 0.42
N ILE A 55 3.72 -1.11 0.43
CA ILE A 55 2.88 -1.31 -0.75
C ILE A 55 1.91 -0.13 -0.92
N LEU A 56 1.54 0.15 -2.15
CA LEU A 56 0.50 1.11 -2.51
C LEU A 56 -0.73 0.35 -2.98
N VAL A 57 -1.86 0.59 -2.32
CA VAL A 57 -3.14 -0.02 -2.69
C VAL A 57 -4.13 1.02 -3.19
N ALA A 58 -4.94 0.63 -4.18
CA ALA A 58 -6.08 1.40 -4.67
C ALA A 58 -7.40 0.78 -4.19
N HIS A 59 -8.35 1.62 -3.76
CA HIS A 59 -9.67 1.18 -3.30
C HIS A 59 -10.61 0.96 -4.48
N ARG A 60 -11.19 -0.25 -4.59
CA ARG A 60 -12.10 -0.59 -5.70
C ARG A 60 -13.49 0.04 -5.52
N ASP A 61 -13.90 0.26 -4.28
CA ASP A 61 -15.18 0.89 -3.92
C ASP A 61 -15.11 2.42 -3.90
N GLN A 62 -13.90 3.00 -3.85
CA GLN A 62 -13.64 4.43 -3.83
C GLN A 62 -12.54 4.79 -4.85
N PRO A 63 -12.89 4.91 -6.15
CA PRO A 63 -11.94 5.29 -7.19
C PRO A 63 -11.23 6.61 -6.85
N GLY A 64 -9.91 6.63 -7.00
CA GLY A 64 -9.08 7.79 -6.66
C GLY A 64 -8.58 7.82 -5.22
N ARG A 65 -9.01 6.88 -4.36
CA ARG A 65 -8.44 6.68 -3.03
C ARG A 65 -7.31 5.65 -3.05
N PHE A 66 -6.21 5.98 -2.41
CA PHE A 66 -5.01 5.19 -2.28
C PHE A 66 -4.54 5.14 -0.83
N THR A 67 -3.86 4.06 -0.47
CA THR A 67 -3.28 3.88 0.86
C THR A 67 -1.88 3.28 0.73
N VAL A 68 -0.90 3.86 1.40
CA VAL A 68 0.42 3.24 1.59
C VAL A 68 0.38 2.44 2.88
N VAL A 69 0.80 1.18 2.79
CA VAL A 69 0.78 0.23 3.90
C VAL A 69 2.15 -0.41 4.05
N HIS A 70 2.67 -0.46 5.27
CA HIS A 70 3.88 -1.20 5.62
C HIS A 70 3.51 -2.60 6.10
N LEU A 71 3.81 -3.63 5.30
CA LEU A 71 3.59 -5.02 5.68
C LEU A 71 4.54 -5.46 6.80
N THR A 72 4.11 -6.45 7.59
CA THR A 72 4.88 -6.94 8.76
C THR A 72 5.57 -8.30 8.54
N TRP A 73 5.12 -9.04 7.54
CA TRP A 73 5.44 -10.44 7.23
C TRP A 73 5.24 -11.40 8.41
N ARG A 74 4.28 -11.14 9.30
CA ARG A 74 4.03 -11.99 10.47
C ARG A 74 3.56 -13.41 10.10
N GLY A 75 3.00 -13.59 8.89
CA GLY A 75 2.47 -14.88 8.43
C GLY A 75 1.09 -15.23 9.01
N GLY A 76 0.39 -14.27 9.62
CA GLY A 76 -0.97 -14.42 10.17
C GLY A 76 -1.51 -13.10 10.77
N PRO A 77 -2.76 -13.08 11.27
CA PRO A 77 -3.42 -11.84 11.66
C PRO A 77 -2.67 -11.10 12.77
N GLU A 78 -2.47 -9.80 12.59
CA GLU A 78 -1.81 -8.96 13.59
C GLU A 78 -2.60 -8.88 14.89
N ILE A 79 -1.88 -8.67 16.00
CA ILE A 79 -2.49 -8.55 17.33
C ILE A 79 -3.13 -7.17 17.49
N ASN A 80 -2.50 -6.15 16.93
CA ASN A 80 -2.91 -4.75 17.04
C ASN A 80 -3.44 -4.27 15.69
N GLN A 81 -4.63 -3.67 15.69
CA GLN A 81 -5.26 -3.07 14.51
C GLN A 81 -4.48 -1.90 13.88
N ALA A 82 -3.44 -1.39 14.55
CA ALA A 82 -2.51 -0.43 13.99
C ALA A 82 -1.50 -1.08 13.02
N HIS A 83 -1.44 -2.40 12.95
CA HIS A 83 -0.60 -3.16 12.05
C HIS A 83 -1.42 -4.02 11.08
N PRO A 84 -0.97 -4.19 9.82
CA PRO A 84 0.15 -3.48 9.18
C PRO A 84 -0.02 -1.95 9.19
N SER A 85 1.07 -1.19 9.22
CA SER A 85 0.98 0.25 9.47
C SER A 85 0.42 0.98 8.25
N VAL A 86 -0.48 1.93 8.46
CA VAL A 86 -0.95 2.84 7.41
C VAL A 86 -0.10 4.10 7.46
N GLU A 87 0.75 4.28 6.44
CA GLU A 87 1.67 5.42 6.37
C GLU A 87 1.00 6.65 5.75
N CYS A 88 0.10 6.43 4.78
CA CYS A 88 -0.77 7.47 4.25
C CYS A 88 -2.08 6.87 3.72
N ASP A 89 -3.17 7.66 3.76
CA ASP A 89 -4.47 7.32 3.18
C ASP A 89 -5.10 8.60 2.61
N GLY A 90 -5.43 8.61 1.32
CA GLY A 90 -5.86 9.82 0.63
C GLY A 90 -5.99 9.62 -0.87
N ASP A 91 -5.83 10.67 -1.65
CA ASP A 91 -5.73 10.58 -3.11
C ASP A 91 -4.29 10.31 -3.57
N TYR A 92 -4.06 10.28 -4.88
CA TYR A 92 -2.71 10.07 -5.42
C TYR A 92 -1.75 11.21 -5.05
N ALA A 93 -2.25 12.44 -4.90
CA ALA A 93 -1.43 13.57 -4.49
C ALA A 93 -0.91 13.39 -3.05
N ALA A 94 -1.76 12.89 -2.13
CA ALA A 94 -1.35 12.57 -0.77
C ALA A 94 -0.23 11.50 -0.73
N PHE A 95 -0.25 10.52 -1.64
CA PHE A 95 0.84 9.56 -1.80
C PHE A 95 2.15 10.25 -2.26
N LEU A 96 2.08 11.14 -3.24
CA LEU A 96 3.25 11.90 -3.71
C LEU A 96 3.82 12.81 -2.61
N GLU A 97 2.96 13.46 -1.84
CA GLU A 97 3.36 14.29 -0.69
C GLU A 97 4.00 13.47 0.41
N TYR A 98 3.49 12.26 0.69
CA TYR A 98 4.11 11.33 1.63
C TYR A 98 5.54 10.98 1.18
N GLU A 99 5.75 10.58 -0.07
CA GLU A 99 7.09 10.25 -0.59
C GLU A 99 8.04 11.45 -0.58
N ALA A 100 7.56 12.63 -0.96
CA ALA A 100 8.37 13.86 -0.98
C ALA A 100 8.97 14.21 0.41
N ARG A 101 8.30 13.83 1.52
CA ARG A 101 8.81 14.06 2.89
C ARG A 101 10.05 13.23 3.22
N TRP A 102 10.26 12.12 2.51
CA TRP A 102 11.40 11.23 2.71
C TRP A 102 12.54 11.56 1.76
N SER A 103 12.25 11.97 0.53
CA SER A 103 13.27 12.39 -0.46
C SER A 103 13.92 13.73 -0.12
N ALA A 104 13.26 14.62 0.63
CA ALA A 104 13.81 15.93 1.00
C ALA A 104 14.81 15.92 2.18
N ARG A 105 15.27 14.73 2.62
CA ARG A 105 16.17 14.56 3.77
C ARG A 105 17.63 14.29 3.40
N GLU A 106 17.99 14.45 2.14
CA GLU A 106 19.39 14.37 1.65
C GLU A 106 20.13 15.71 1.75
#